data_AF-L1L3E2-F1
#
_entry.id   AF-L1L3E2-F1
#
_cell.length_a   1.000
_cell.length_b   1.000
_cell.length_c   1.000
_cell.angle_alpha   90.00
_cell.angle_beta   90.00
_cell.angle_gamma   90.00
#
_symmetry.space_group_name_H-M   'P 1'
#
loop_
_entity.id
_entity.type
_entity.pdbx_description
1 polymer ?
#
loop_
_entity_poly.entity_id
_entity_poly.type
_entity_poly.pdbx_seq_one_letter_code
_entity_poly.pdbx_strand_id
1 'polypeptide(L)'
;MDDQEGPAYGSACLHALTVPGGGRAVVCRREYPRVLGSAYGTPGSAYGTGGPPVVSGRAYGLRMMDAVDQGWAGVRQRVAALGAAPGNREVFGAFGHEWVLEEPLTEDALAELEAQIGVRLPEEYRTFLTQVGAGGAGPAYGVFPVRRVEGRWRWEGDGADLTDLTLLAEPFPEQGPDPETLAALLAECPEEESFDDDLDAFDTAYEAWDSRLADVLWAPERTAGAVAICHLGCAQREWLIISGPQRGRIWSDPRADEADLEPLVDDAGRPMTFGRWYLEWLGKAERAVGVAAGA
;
A
#
# COMPACT_ATOMS: atom_id res chain seq x y z
N MET A 1 1.39 32.43 -31.11
CA MET A 1 0.01 32.50 -30.61
C MET A 1 -0.31 31.07 -30.28
N ASP A 2 -0.16 30.76 -28.99
CA ASP A 2 -0.13 29.41 -28.43
C ASP A 2 -1.44 28.66 -28.63
N ASP A 3 -1.35 27.43 -29.10
CA ASP A 3 -2.38 26.39 -28.96
C ASP A 3 -1.95 25.48 -27.81
N GLN A 4 -2.61 25.62 -26.65
CA GLN A 4 -2.51 24.67 -25.54
C GLN A 4 -3.62 23.61 -25.69
N GLU A 5 -3.25 22.42 -26.15
CA GLU A 5 -4.02 21.19 -25.92
C GLU A 5 -3.79 20.76 -24.46
N GLY A 6 -4.85 20.76 -23.65
CA GLY A 6 -4.86 20.17 -22.31
C GLY A 6 -4.98 18.63 -22.38
N PRO A 7 -4.46 17.89 -21.38
CA PRO A 7 -4.50 16.43 -21.41
C PRO A 7 -5.90 15.90 -21.13
N ALA A 8 -6.35 14.98 -21.97
CA ALA A 8 -7.57 14.19 -21.81
C ALA A 8 -7.41 13.23 -20.62
N TYR A 9 -8.19 13.43 -19.57
CA TYR A 9 -8.32 12.50 -18.45
C TYR A 9 -9.29 11.36 -18.82
N GLY A 10 -8.85 10.13 -18.53
CA GLY A 10 -9.45 8.87 -18.94
C GLY A 10 -10.81 8.58 -18.30
N SER A 11 -11.64 7.90 -19.10
CA SER A 11 -12.99 7.42 -18.81
C SER A 11 -13.13 6.71 -17.46
N ALA A 12 -13.97 7.24 -16.57
CA ALA A 12 -14.45 6.57 -15.37
C ALA A 12 -15.38 5.39 -15.74
N CYS A 13 -15.11 4.20 -15.20
CA CYS A 13 -16.03 3.07 -15.29
C CYS A 13 -17.11 3.20 -14.20
N LEU A 14 -18.36 3.43 -14.60
CA LEU A 14 -19.53 3.35 -13.72
C LEU A 14 -19.76 1.89 -13.30
N HIS A 15 -19.77 1.61 -11.99
CA HIS A 15 -20.51 0.48 -11.46
C HIS A 15 -21.68 1.00 -10.63
N ALA A 16 -22.89 0.58 -11.01
CA ALA A 16 -24.10 0.76 -10.22
C ALA A 16 -24.19 -0.39 -9.22
N LEU A 17 -24.15 -0.07 -7.93
CA LEU A 17 -24.56 -1.00 -6.88
C LEU A 17 -25.99 -0.66 -6.45
N THR A 18 -26.86 -1.65 -6.55
CA THR A 18 -28.27 -1.55 -6.16
C THR A 18 -28.38 -1.79 -4.65
N VAL A 19 -28.76 -0.76 -3.89
CA VAL A 19 -29.17 -0.91 -2.49
C VAL A 19 -30.58 -1.52 -2.44
N PRO A 20 -30.87 -2.50 -1.55
CA PRO A 20 -32.23 -2.99 -1.39
C PRO A 20 -33.08 -1.95 -0.64
N GLY A 21 -33.75 -1.10 -1.42
CA GLY A 21 -34.52 0.05 -0.94
C GLY A 21 -34.24 1.22 -1.87
N GLY A 22 -35.09 1.40 -2.88
CA GLY A 22 -34.78 2.20 -4.06
C GLY A 22 -34.38 3.65 -3.78
N GLY A 23 -33.10 3.93 -4.00
CA GLY A 23 -32.49 5.24 -4.17
C GLY A 23 -31.17 5.02 -4.90
N ARG A 24 -30.96 5.69 -6.05
CA ARG A 24 -29.72 5.57 -6.84
C ARG A 24 -28.76 6.65 -6.35
N ALA A 25 -27.88 6.33 -5.39
CA ALA A 25 -26.76 7.21 -5.06
C ALA A 25 -25.70 7.08 -6.17
N VAL A 26 -25.47 8.16 -6.91
CA VAL A 26 -24.36 8.29 -7.86
C VAL A 26 -23.22 8.96 -7.11
N VAL A 27 -22.32 8.17 -6.51
CA VAL A 27 -21.13 8.71 -5.86
C VAL A 27 -20.07 8.98 -6.93
N CYS A 28 -19.83 10.26 -7.20
CA CYS A 28 -18.80 10.74 -8.10
C CYS A 28 -17.43 10.63 -7.41
N ARG A 29 -16.60 9.64 -7.79
CA ARG A 29 -15.24 9.49 -7.24
C ARG A 29 -14.35 10.66 -7.67
N ARG A 30 -13.80 11.39 -6.69
CA ARG A 30 -12.70 12.34 -6.90
C ARG A 30 -11.46 11.81 -6.18
N GLU A 31 -10.33 11.82 -6.87
CA GLU A 31 -9.02 11.61 -6.24
C GLU A 31 -8.71 12.83 -5.37
N TYR A 32 -8.40 12.63 -4.08
CA TYR A 32 -8.07 13.70 -3.14
C TYR A 32 -6.56 13.98 -3.14
N PRO A 33 -6.09 15.15 -3.60
CA PRO A 33 -4.73 15.62 -3.32
C PRO A 33 -4.64 16.28 -1.94
N ARG A 34 -3.60 15.93 -1.17
CA ARG A 34 -3.30 16.44 0.19
C ARG A 34 -3.20 17.97 0.28
N VAL A 35 -3.75 18.53 1.36
CA VAL A 35 -3.48 19.90 1.85
C VAL A 35 -2.40 19.82 2.94
N LEU A 36 -1.24 20.45 2.71
CA LEU A 36 -0.18 20.60 3.72
C LEU A 36 -0.42 21.85 4.58
N GLY A 37 -0.69 21.66 5.87
CA GLY A 37 -0.80 22.72 6.87
C GLY A 37 0.20 22.54 8.01
N SER A 38 1.22 23.39 8.04
CA SER A 38 2.27 23.45 9.07
C SER A 38 1.80 24.25 10.30
N ALA A 39 1.97 23.70 11.50
CA ALA A 39 2.07 24.50 12.73
C ALA A 39 2.88 23.75 13.82
N TYR A 40 4.00 24.37 14.20
CA TYR A 40 4.89 23.95 15.27
C TYR A 40 4.31 24.25 16.66
N GLY A 41 4.55 23.35 17.62
CA GLY A 41 4.39 23.62 19.05
C GLY A 41 5.08 22.57 19.91
N THR A 42 6.18 22.96 20.59
CA THR A 42 6.81 22.19 21.70
C THR A 42 6.19 22.66 23.02
N PRO A 43 5.97 21.80 24.04
CA PRO A 43 7.00 21.43 25.04
C PRO A 43 6.85 19.94 25.47
N GLY A 44 7.67 19.24 26.27
CA GLY A 44 8.78 19.50 27.16
C GLY A 44 8.76 18.41 28.26
N SER A 45 9.82 17.59 28.35
CA SER A 45 10.38 16.82 29.49
C SER A 45 9.46 16.20 30.57
N ALA A 46 9.62 14.91 30.91
CA ALA A 46 10.57 14.45 31.95
C ALA A 46 10.35 12.99 32.50
N TYR A 47 11.49 12.32 32.77
CA TYR A 47 11.79 11.22 33.73
C TYR A 47 11.19 9.81 33.62
N GLY A 48 12.08 8.80 33.77
CA GLY A 48 11.71 7.51 34.35
C GLY A 48 12.59 6.31 33.99
N THR A 49 13.72 6.16 34.68
CA THR A 49 14.66 5.02 34.61
C THR A 49 14.09 3.69 35.11
N GLY A 50 14.35 2.59 34.39
CA GLY A 50 14.22 1.23 34.94
C GLY A 50 14.37 0.10 33.90
N GLY A 51 15.57 -0.44 33.72
CA GLY A 51 15.76 -1.83 33.27
C GLY A 51 16.01 -2.75 34.48
N PRO A 52 16.31 -4.06 34.34
CA PRO A 52 16.43 -4.92 33.15
C PRO A 52 15.62 -6.26 33.38
N PRO A 53 15.91 -7.52 32.93
CA PRO A 53 17.18 -8.16 32.57
C PRO A 53 17.28 -8.79 31.17
N VAL A 54 18.53 -9.01 30.80
CA VAL A 54 19.06 -9.72 29.65
C VAL A 54 18.74 -11.22 29.76
N VAL A 55 18.11 -11.80 28.74
CA VAL A 55 18.07 -13.26 28.53
C VAL A 55 18.87 -13.59 27.28
N SER A 56 20.00 -14.24 27.49
CA SER A 56 20.81 -14.89 26.47
C SER A 56 20.00 -15.99 25.79
N GLY A 57 19.71 -15.84 24.51
CA GLY A 57 19.12 -16.87 23.65
C GLY A 57 19.85 -16.96 22.32
N ARG A 58 20.99 -17.66 22.30
CA ARG A 58 21.65 -18.08 21.06
C ARG A 58 20.77 -19.11 20.33
N ALA A 59 20.73 -19.00 19.01
CA ALA A 59 20.38 -20.04 18.03
C ALA A 59 18.91 -20.21 17.56
N TYR A 60 18.12 -19.13 17.44
CA TYR A 60 16.90 -19.15 16.60
C TYR A 60 17.02 -18.34 15.28
N GLY A 61 18.07 -17.52 15.12
CA GLY A 61 18.22 -16.63 13.96
C GLY A 61 18.71 -17.30 12.67
N LEU A 62 19.52 -18.36 12.76
CA LEU A 62 20.14 -18.95 11.55
C LEU A 62 19.13 -19.71 10.67
N ARG A 63 18.10 -20.33 11.27
CA ARG A 63 17.21 -21.25 10.53
C ARG A 63 16.08 -20.55 9.75
N MET A 64 15.71 -19.32 10.13
CA MET A 64 14.76 -18.52 9.35
C MET A 64 15.44 -17.78 8.19
N MET A 65 16.68 -17.31 8.37
CA MET A 65 17.48 -16.70 7.30
C MET A 65 17.74 -17.69 6.15
N ASP A 66 18.13 -18.94 6.47
CA ASP A 66 18.39 -19.99 5.47
C ASP A 66 17.15 -20.36 4.62
N ALA A 67 15.92 -20.16 5.13
CA ALA A 67 14.68 -20.48 4.41
C ALA A 67 14.21 -19.35 3.48
N VAL A 68 14.49 -18.09 3.85
CA VAL A 68 14.17 -16.92 3.01
C VAL A 68 15.19 -16.79 1.87
N ASP A 69 16.48 -17.06 2.13
CA ASP A 69 17.53 -17.08 1.09
C ASP A 69 17.31 -18.19 0.04
N GLN A 70 16.62 -19.28 0.39
CA GLN A 70 16.19 -20.29 -0.58
C GLN A 70 14.94 -19.88 -1.38
N GLY A 71 14.14 -18.93 -0.89
CA GLY A 71 12.88 -18.52 -1.51
C GLY A 71 13.05 -17.63 -2.75
N TRP A 72 14.08 -16.78 -2.76
CA TRP A 72 14.34 -15.83 -3.85
C TRP A 72 15.19 -16.39 -4.98
N ALA A 73 15.82 -17.54 -4.77
CA ALA A 73 16.67 -18.20 -5.76
C ALA A 73 15.90 -18.39 -7.09
N GLY A 74 16.49 -17.89 -8.18
CA GLY A 74 15.92 -18.04 -9.52
C GLY A 74 14.74 -17.11 -9.85
N VAL A 75 14.28 -16.24 -8.93
CA VAL A 75 13.09 -15.41 -9.15
C VAL A 75 13.25 -14.46 -10.33
N ARG A 76 14.39 -13.77 -10.47
CA ARG A 76 14.65 -12.90 -11.64
C ARG A 76 14.56 -13.68 -12.95
N GLN A 77 15.12 -14.89 -12.99
CA GLN A 77 15.09 -15.76 -14.17
C GLN A 77 13.66 -16.22 -14.48
N ARG A 78 12.87 -16.57 -13.45
CA ARG A 78 11.47 -16.99 -13.60
C ARG A 78 10.60 -15.84 -14.13
N VAL A 79 10.75 -14.63 -13.59
CA VAL A 79 10.05 -13.44 -14.07
C VAL A 79 10.42 -13.12 -15.53
N ALA A 80 11.70 -13.17 -15.88
CA ALA A 80 12.14 -12.98 -17.26
C ALA A 80 11.58 -14.05 -18.22
N ALA A 81 11.53 -15.31 -17.78
CA ALA A 81 10.95 -16.40 -18.56
C ALA A 81 9.45 -16.20 -18.79
N LEU A 82 8.70 -15.74 -17.79
CA LEU A 82 7.29 -15.36 -17.94
C LEU A 82 7.11 -14.20 -18.92
N GLY A 83 7.95 -13.17 -18.83
CA GLY A 83 7.95 -12.05 -19.77
C GLY A 83 8.20 -12.45 -21.23
N ALA A 84 8.94 -13.53 -21.47
CA ALA A 84 9.20 -14.05 -22.82
C ALA A 84 8.15 -15.08 -23.30
N ALA A 85 7.32 -15.61 -22.40
CA ALA A 85 6.42 -16.71 -22.71
C ALA A 85 5.16 -16.25 -23.48
N PRO A 86 4.67 -17.07 -24.43
CA PRO A 86 3.34 -16.86 -25.02
C PRO A 86 2.27 -16.89 -23.93
N GLY A 87 1.33 -15.94 -23.93
CA GLY A 87 0.28 -15.87 -22.90
C GLY A 87 0.64 -15.03 -21.67
N ASN A 88 1.83 -14.41 -21.63
CA ASN A 88 2.23 -13.53 -20.52
C ASN A 88 1.23 -12.39 -20.23
N ARG A 89 0.45 -11.98 -21.24
CA ARG A 89 -0.56 -10.91 -21.17
C ARG A 89 -1.86 -11.36 -20.50
N GLU A 90 -2.04 -12.66 -20.27
CA GLU A 90 -3.20 -13.20 -19.56
C GLU A 90 -3.06 -13.02 -18.04
N VAL A 91 -1.84 -12.77 -17.55
CA VAL A 91 -1.60 -12.44 -16.15
C VAL A 91 -2.09 -11.02 -15.89
N PHE A 92 -2.98 -10.88 -14.90
CA PHE A 92 -3.50 -9.58 -14.48
C PHE A 92 -2.37 -8.62 -14.11
N GLY A 93 -2.45 -7.39 -14.65
CA GLY A 93 -1.46 -6.33 -14.43
C GLY A 93 -0.13 -6.48 -15.20
N ALA A 94 0.02 -7.52 -16.02
CA ALA A 94 1.22 -7.72 -16.84
C ALA A 94 1.53 -6.58 -17.81
N PHE A 95 0.50 -5.85 -18.28
CA PHE A 95 0.69 -4.65 -19.09
C PHE A 95 1.28 -3.47 -18.32
N GLY A 96 1.10 -3.43 -16.99
CA GLY A 96 1.63 -2.36 -16.15
C GLY A 96 3.10 -2.57 -15.82
N HIS A 97 3.44 -3.76 -15.32
CA HIS A 97 4.81 -4.05 -14.88
C HIS A 97 5.72 -4.61 -15.97
N GLU A 98 5.17 -5.06 -17.09
CA GLU A 98 5.88 -5.56 -18.29
C GLU A 98 6.90 -6.71 -18.05
N TRP A 99 6.89 -7.31 -16.85
CA TRP A 99 7.83 -8.32 -16.40
C TRP A 99 9.26 -7.77 -16.22
N VAL A 100 9.37 -6.45 -16.06
CA VAL A 100 10.62 -5.75 -15.84
C VAL A 100 10.85 -5.60 -14.33
N LEU A 101 11.98 -6.11 -13.84
CA LEU A 101 12.45 -5.87 -12.48
C LEU A 101 13.52 -4.77 -12.50
N GLU A 102 13.48 -3.90 -11.50
CA GLU A 102 14.57 -2.98 -11.23
C GLU A 102 15.85 -3.73 -10.84
N GLU A 103 17.00 -3.08 -10.99
CA GLU A 103 18.24 -3.64 -10.47
C GLU A 103 18.20 -3.76 -8.94
N PRO A 104 18.75 -4.84 -8.35
CA PRO A 104 18.80 -4.98 -6.91
C PRO A 104 19.63 -3.88 -6.26
N LEU A 105 19.22 -3.45 -5.06
CA LEU A 105 19.98 -2.51 -4.25
C LEU A 105 21.25 -3.16 -3.72
N THR A 106 22.32 -2.36 -3.58
CA THR A 106 23.48 -2.77 -2.78
C THR A 106 23.15 -2.71 -1.29
N GLU A 107 23.90 -3.44 -0.47
CA GLU A 107 23.75 -3.36 1.00
C GLU A 107 23.96 -1.94 1.53
N ASP A 108 24.89 -1.17 0.95
CA ASP A 108 25.12 0.22 1.31
C ASP A 108 23.92 1.12 0.97
N ALA A 109 23.32 0.93 -0.22
CA ALA A 109 22.13 1.66 -0.63
C ALA A 109 20.92 1.33 0.25
N LEU A 110 20.74 0.05 0.62
CA LEU A 110 19.71 -0.37 1.57
C LEU A 110 19.94 0.25 2.95
N ALA A 111 21.19 0.29 3.42
CA ALA A 111 21.54 0.92 4.69
C ALA A 111 21.27 2.44 4.68
N GLU A 112 21.57 3.13 3.57
CA GLU A 112 21.23 4.55 3.39
C GLU A 112 19.71 4.78 3.43
N LEU A 113 18.93 3.93 2.75
CA LEU A 113 17.47 3.99 2.76
C LEU A 113 16.91 3.83 4.19
N GLU A 114 17.35 2.80 4.91
CA GLU A 114 16.90 2.54 6.28
C GLU A 114 17.31 3.65 7.26
N ALA A 115 18.52 4.21 7.08
CA ALA A 115 18.97 5.36 7.85
C ALA A 115 18.09 6.60 7.58
N GLN A 116 17.64 6.80 6.35
CA GLN A 116 16.75 7.91 6.00
C GLN A 116 15.39 7.78 6.67
N ILE A 117 14.77 6.59 6.64
CA ILE A 117 13.42 6.37 7.19
C ILE A 117 13.42 6.10 8.70
N GLY A 118 14.60 5.97 9.32
CA GLY A 118 14.75 5.79 10.77
C GLY A 118 14.34 4.40 11.29
N VAL A 119 14.11 3.43 10.40
CA VAL A 119 13.67 2.08 10.75
C VAL A 119 14.24 1.03 9.81
N ARG A 120 14.50 -0.17 10.35
CA ARG A 120 14.92 -1.33 9.57
C ARG A 120 13.73 -1.96 8.85
N LEU A 121 13.84 -2.19 7.55
CA LEU A 121 12.80 -2.83 6.73
C LEU A 121 12.61 -4.31 7.08
N PRO A 122 11.41 -4.91 6.84
CA PRO A 122 11.16 -6.33 7.05
C PRO A 122 12.18 -7.24 6.33
N GLU A 123 12.60 -8.33 6.98
CA GLU A 123 13.72 -9.16 6.48
C GLU A 123 13.44 -9.74 5.08
N GLU A 124 12.22 -10.21 4.84
CA GLU A 124 11.80 -10.71 3.52
C GLU A 124 11.83 -9.60 2.46
N TYR A 125 11.50 -8.36 2.82
CA TYR A 125 11.54 -7.23 1.90
C TYR A 125 12.98 -6.73 1.67
N ARG A 126 13.82 -6.72 2.70
CA ARG A 126 15.26 -6.41 2.58
C ARG A 126 15.95 -7.34 1.60
N THR A 127 15.77 -8.64 1.80
CA THR A 127 16.36 -9.67 0.93
C THR A 127 15.79 -9.62 -0.48
N PHE A 128 14.49 -9.32 -0.64
CA PHE A 128 13.92 -9.04 -1.97
C PHE A 128 14.62 -7.85 -2.66
N LEU A 129 14.79 -6.72 -1.96
CA LEU A 129 15.40 -5.52 -2.52
C LEU A 129 16.86 -5.75 -2.95
N THR A 130 17.61 -6.60 -2.25
CA THR A 130 19.03 -6.86 -2.56
C THR A 130 19.29 -8.08 -3.45
N GLN A 131 18.37 -9.03 -3.53
CA GLN A 131 18.54 -10.26 -4.33
C GLN A 131 17.64 -10.30 -5.57
N VAL A 132 16.41 -9.78 -5.48
CA VAL A 132 15.42 -9.86 -6.56
C VAL A 132 15.32 -8.56 -7.35
N GLY A 133 15.27 -7.40 -6.71
CA GLY A 133 15.19 -6.11 -7.41
C GLY A 133 14.63 -5.01 -6.52
N ALA A 134 14.96 -3.75 -6.82
CA ALA A 134 14.45 -2.59 -6.10
C ALA A 134 12.95 -2.29 -6.36
N GLY A 135 12.18 -3.25 -6.89
CA GLY A 135 10.79 -3.14 -7.34
C GLY A 135 10.61 -3.63 -8.78
N GLY A 136 9.48 -3.26 -9.40
CA GLY A 136 9.09 -3.68 -10.74
C GLY A 136 8.10 -4.84 -10.74
N ALA A 137 8.29 -5.82 -11.61
CA ALA A 137 7.41 -6.98 -11.79
C ALA A 137 7.03 -7.67 -10.49
N GLY A 138 5.72 -7.86 -10.30
CA GLY A 138 5.13 -8.36 -9.07
C GLY A 138 3.60 -8.45 -9.18
N PRO A 139 2.93 -8.75 -8.06
CA PRO A 139 1.47 -8.80 -8.00
C PRO A 139 0.79 -7.56 -8.58
N ALA A 140 -0.37 -7.77 -9.22
CA ALA A 140 -1.12 -6.74 -9.94
C ALA A 140 -0.21 -5.91 -10.87
N TYR A 141 -0.11 -4.61 -10.66
CA TYR A 141 0.66 -3.71 -11.52
C TYR A 141 2.15 -3.61 -11.11
N GLY A 142 2.60 -4.45 -10.17
CA GLY A 142 3.99 -4.56 -9.75
C GLY A 142 4.28 -3.92 -8.40
N VAL A 143 5.45 -4.25 -7.87
CA VAL A 143 6.00 -3.67 -6.64
C VAL A 143 6.57 -2.28 -6.98
N PHE A 144 6.16 -1.25 -6.24
CA PHE A 144 6.64 0.11 -6.44
C PHE A 144 8.17 0.18 -6.35
N PRO A 145 8.85 0.68 -7.39
CA PRO A 145 10.28 0.85 -7.36
C PRO A 145 10.72 1.83 -6.29
N VAL A 146 11.76 1.47 -5.55
CA VAL A 146 12.44 2.32 -4.58
C VAL A 146 13.64 2.96 -5.24
N ARG A 147 13.58 4.28 -5.42
CA ARG A 147 14.62 5.03 -6.14
C ARG A 147 15.12 6.20 -5.31
N ARG A 148 16.36 6.60 -5.60
CA ARG A 148 16.95 7.81 -5.04
C ARG A 148 16.80 8.96 -6.04
N VAL A 149 15.92 9.90 -5.72
CA VAL A 149 15.65 11.09 -6.54
C VAL A 149 16.06 12.33 -5.76
N GLU A 150 16.86 13.20 -6.39
CA GLU A 150 17.39 14.42 -5.75
C GLU A 150 18.08 14.15 -4.39
N GLY A 151 18.75 12.99 -4.29
CA GLY A 151 19.47 12.59 -3.08
C GLY A 151 18.59 12.03 -1.96
N ARG A 152 17.28 11.85 -2.17
CA ARG A 152 16.37 11.22 -1.20
C ARG A 152 15.75 9.95 -1.75
N TRP A 153 15.66 8.93 -0.91
CA TRP A 153 14.98 7.69 -1.21
C TRP A 153 13.46 7.85 -1.13
N ARG A 154 12.74 7.28 -2.09
CA ARG A 154 11.28 7.22 -2.10
C ARG A 154 10.79 6.02 -2.92
N TRP A 155 9.58 5.58 -2.64
CA TRP A 155 8.83 4.66 -3.50
C TRP A 155 8.14 5.47 -4.60
N GLU A 156 8.11 4.93 -5.82
CA GLU A 156 7.47 5.57 -6.97
C GLU A 156 6.37 4.67 -7.52
N GLY A 157 5.17 5.21 -7.68
CA GLY A 157 4.00 4.48 -8.14
C GLY A 157 2.72 5.28 -7.89
N ASP A 158 1.63 4.85 -8.50
CA ASP A 158 0.30 5.43 -8.30
C ASP A 158 -0.18 5.20 -6.85
N GLY A 159 -0.26 6.27 -6.06
CA GLY A 159 -0.57 6.21 -4.64
C GLY A 159 0.63 5.97 -3.72
N ALA A 160 1.86 5.97 -4.23
CA ALA A 160 3.07 5.88 -3.40
C ALA A 160 3.23 7.09 -2.47
N ASP A 161 2.69 8.26 -2.87
CA ASP A 161 2.64 9.51 -2.12
C ASP A 161 1.73 9.45 -0.87
N LEU A 162 0.86 8.45 -0.78
CA LEU A 162 0.11 8.15 0.44
C LEU A 162 1.02 7.70 1.59
N THR A 163 2.21 7.16 1.28
CA THR A 163 3.20 6.77 2.28
C THR A 163 3.81 8.01 2.92
N ASP A 164 3.58 8.21 4.22
CA ASP A 164 4.30 9.21 4.99
C ASP A 164 5.63 8.63 5.52
N LEU A 165 6.73 8.99 4.85
CA LEU A 165 8.07 8.52 5.21
C LEU A 165 8.51 8.93 6.61
N THR A 166 7.92 9.98 7.19
CA THR A 166 8.27 10.47 8.54
C THR A 166 7.65 9.62 9.65
N LEU A 167 6.61 8.85 9.33
CA LEU A 167 5.87 8.01 10.27
C LEU A 167 6.25 6.53 10.21
N LEU A 168 7.25 6.14 9.40
CA LEU A 168 7.58 4.72 9.21
C LEU A 168 8.16 4.03 10.44
N ALA A 169 8.76 4.78 11.37
CA ALA A 169 9.25 4.24 12.63
C ALA A 169 8.15 4.05 13.68
N GLU A 170 7.01 4.72 13.50
CA GLU A 170 5.87 4.60 14.41
C GLU A 170 5.15 3.26 14.22
N PRO A 171 4.60 2.64 15.28
CA PRO A 171 3.89 1.37 15.15
C PRO A 171 2.62 1.53 14.31
N PHE A 172 2.39 0.58 13.40
CA PHE A 172 1.17 0.56 12.58
C PHE A 172 -0.09 0.42 13.45
N PRO A 173 -1.11 1.29 13.27
CA PRO A 173 -2.36 1.17 13.99
C PRO A 173 -3.20 0.03 13.40
N GLU A 174 -3.22 -1.10 14.08
CA GLU A 174 -4.00 -2.28 13.66
C GLU A 174 -5.51 -2.06 13.68
N GLN A 175 -5.97 -0.99 14.32
CA GLN A 175 -7.37 -0.67 14.49
C GLN A 175 -7.75 0.52 13.61
N GLY A 176 -9.03 0.54 13.25
CA GLY A 176 -9.67 1.61 12.52
C GLY A 176 -9.63 2.97 13.22
N PRO A 177 -10.21 4.00 12.59
CA PRO A 177 -10.54 5.22 13.33
C PRO A 177 -11.42 4.85 14.53
N ASP A 178 -11.47 5.74 15.52
CA ASP A 178 -12.34 5.56 16.67
C ASP A 178 -13.79 5.26 16.21
N PRO A 179 -14.36 4.09 16.56
CA PRO A 179 -15.64 3.65 16.01
C PRO A 179 -16.81 4.58 16.38
N GLU A 180 -16.78 5.20 17.56
CA GLU A 180 -17.82 6.13 18.00
C GLU A 180 -17.76 7.43 17.18
N THR A 181 -16.55 7.95 16.98
CA THR A 181 -16.29 9.13 16.14
C THR A 181 -16.71 8.89 14.70
N LEU A 182 -16.32 7.74 14.13
CA LEU A 182 -16.72 7.38 12.76
C LEU A 182 -18.24 7.23 12.65
N ALA A 183 -18.88 6.52 13.58
CA ALA A 183 -20.33 6.33 13.57
C ALA A 183 -21.09 7.65 13.71
N ALA A 184 -20.63 8.56 14.58
CA ALA A 184 -21.21 9.89 14.74
C ALA A 184 -21.11 10.69 13.43
N LEU A 185 -19.95 10.67 12.76
CA LEU A 185 -19.76 11.37 11.50
C LEU A 185 -20.60 10.78 10.38
N LEU A 186 -20.70 9.46 10.27
CA LEU A 186 -21.56 8.79 9.29
C LEU A 186 -23.04 9.12 9.51
N ALA A 187 -23.49 9.30 10.75
CA ALA A 187 -24.86 9.71 11.07
C ALA A 187 -25.17 11.16 10.68
N GLU A 188 -24.15 11.99 10.43
CA GLU A 188 -24.30 13.36 9.93
C GLU A 188 -24.31 13.45 8.39
N CYS A 189 -24.32 12.31 7.68
CA CYS A 189 -24.38 12.30 6.22
C CYS A 189 -25.62 13.07 5.73
N PRO A 190 -25.46 14.12 4.90
CA PRO A 190 -26.60 14.85 4.35
C PRO A 190 -27.49 13.95 3.49
N GLU A 191 -28.80 14.02 3.71
CA GLU A 191 -29.80 13.33 2.89
C GLU A 191 -30.37 14.32 1.86
N GLU A 192 -30.36 13.97 0.57
CA GLU A 192 -30.82 14.82 -0.54
C GLU A 192 -32.26 15.32 -0.31
N GLU A 193 -33.11 14.45 0.26
CA GLU A 193 -34.52 14.75 0.58
C GLU A 193 -34.69 15.87 1.62
N SER A 194 -33.65 16.24 2.36
CA SER A 194 -33.68 17.30 3.37
C SER A 194 -33.51 18.71 2.82
N PHE A 195 -33.26 18.86 1.50
CA PHE A 195 -32.85 20.14 0.90
C PHE A 195 -33.91 20.81 0.00
N ASP A 196 -35.20 20.42 0.05
CA ASP A 196 -36.30 21.08 -0.68
C ASP A 196 -35.99 21.37 -2.18
N ASP A 197 -35.42 20.40 -2.89
CA ASP A 197 -34.94 20.50 -4.29
C ASP A 197 -33.76 21.49 -4.53
N ASP A 198 -33.12 22.02 -3.49
CA ASP A 198 -31.89 22.82 -3.56
C ASP A 198 -30.65 21.92 -3.67
N LEU A 199 -30.38 21.47 -4.90
CA LEU A 199 -29.24 20.59 -5.20
C LEU A 199 -27.88 21.24 -4.90
N ASP A 200 -27.75 22.56 -5.11
CA ASP A 200 -26.48 23.27 -4.84
C ASP A 200 -26.17 23.30 -3.33
N ALA A 201 -27.20 23.47 -2.49
CA ALA A 201 -27.06 23.39 -1.05
C ALA A 201 -26.75 21.97 -0.55
N PHE A 202 -27.38 20.95 -1.14
CA PHE A 202 -27.06 19.54 -0.86
C PHE A 202 -25.60 19.23 -1.21
N ASP A 203 -25.16 19.57 -2.43
CA ASP A 203 -23.78 19.33 -2.88
C ASP A 203 -22.77 20.01 -1.94
N THR A 204 -23.03 21.26 -1.55
CA THR A 204 -22.17 21.99 -0.61
C THR A 204 -22.10 21.29 0.76
N ALA A 205 -23.24 20.83 1.30
CA ALA A 205 -23.29 20.14 2.57
C ALA A 205 -22.61 18.77 2.51
N TYR A 206 -22.81 18.04 1.41
CA TYR A 206 -22.22 16.74 1.16
C TYR A 206 -20.70 16.84 1.03
N GLU A 207 -20.18 17.79 0.25
CA GLU A 207 -18.74 18.05 0.13
C GLU A 207 -18.10 18.40 1.49
N ALA A 208 -18.78 19.20 2.31
CA ALA A 208 -18.29 19.55 3.65
C ALA A 208 -18.30 18.35 4.62
N TRP A 209 -19.28 17.46 4.52
CA TRP A 209 -19.33 16.22 5.27
C TRP A 209 -18.24 15.24 4.80
N ASP A 210 -18.13 15.04 3.50
CA ASP A 210 -17.18 14.14 2.85
C ASP A 210 -15.74 14.55 3.16
N SER A 211 -15.41 15.84 3.14
CA SER A 211 -14.10 16.34 3.55
C SER A 211 -13.78 15.97 5.01
N ARG A 212 -14.74 16.07 5.93
CA ARG A 212 -14.53 15.68 7.34
C ARG A 212 -14.35 14.17 7.48
N LEU A 213 -15.09 13.39 6.70
CA LEU A 213 -14.93 11.93 6.65
C LEU A 213 -13.55 11.57 6.12
N ALA A 214 -13.09 12.26 5.08
CA ALA A 214 -11.78 12.06 4.50
C ALA A 214 -10.65 12.38 5.49
N ASP A 215 -10.77 13.45 6.27
CA ASP A 215 -9.80 13.80 7.33
C ASP A 215 -9.64 12.69 8.37
N VAL A 216 -10.68 11.89 8.62
CA VAL A 216 -10.64 10.75 9.56
C VAL A 216 -10.09 9.49 8.88
N LEU A 217 -10.60 9.15 7.69
CA LEU A 217 -10.26 7.89 7.00
C LEU A 217 -8.88 7.91 6.36
N TRP A 218 -8.41 9.08 5.93
CA TRP A 218 -7.15 9.27 5.19
C TRP A 218 -6.09 10.05 5.97
N ALA A 219 -6.28 10.25 7.27
CA ALA A 219 -5.26 10.83 8.14
C ALA A 219 -3.93 10.05 7.97
N PRO A 220 -2.77 10.72 7.85
CA PRO A 220 -1.48 10.05 7.70
C PRO A 220 -1.19 8.99 8.78
N GLU A 221 -1.70 9.22 9.99
CA GLU A 221 -1.57 8.33 11.13
C GLU A 221 -2.23 6.97 10.88
N ARG A 222 -3.28 6.89 10.05
CA ARG A 222 -3.97 5.65 9.67
C ARG A 222 -3.03 4.63 9.02
N THR A 223 -1.96 5.10 8.39
CA THR A 223 -0.95 4.27 7.71
C THR A 223 0.45 4.52 8.24
N ALA A 224 0.57 5.04 9.47
CA ALA A 224 1.86 5.12 10.16
C ALA A 224 2.51 3.73 10.21
N GLY A 225 3.83 3.66 10.10
CA GLY A 225 4.53 2.37 10.12
C GLY A 225 4.29 1.47 8.91
N ALA A 226 3.67 1.95 7.82
CA ALA A 226 3.39 1.18 6.61
C ALA A 226 3.81 1.91 5.33
N VAL A 227 4.19 1.13 4.32
CA VAL A 227 4.54 1.64 2.98
C VAL A 227 3.57 1.07 1.96
N ALA A 228 2.97 1.91 1.13
CA ALA A 228 2.25 1.47 -0.04
C ALA A 228 3.26 0.87 -1.03
N ILE A 229 3.07 -0.39 -1.44
CA ILE A 229 4.04 -1.12 -2.27
C ILE A 229 3.46 -1.57 -3.61
N CYS A 230 2.14 -1.47 -3.82
CA CYS A 230 1.47 -1.94 -5.03
C CYS A 230 0.13 -1.23 -5.16
N HIS A 231 -0.29 -0.94 -6.40
CA HIS A 231 -1.66 -0.53 -6.70
C HIS A 231 -2.40 -1.66 -7.44
N LEU A 232 -3.67 -1.85 -7.10
CA LEU A 232 -4.54 -2.86 -7.70
C LEU A 232 -5.42 -2.28 -8.82
N GLY A 233 -5.28 -0.98 -9.11
CA GLY A 233 -6.25 -0.18 -9.85
C GLY A 233 -7.37 0.33 -8.94
N CYS A 234 -8.33 1.09 -9.48
CA CYS A 234 -9.51 1.59 -8.77
C CYS A 234 -9.21 2.33 -7.43
N ALA A 235 -8.02 2.93 -7.29
CA ALA A 235 -7.52 3.51 -6.05
C ALA A 235 -7.37 2.54 -4.85
N GLN A 236 -7.27 1.23 -5.11
CA GLN A 236 -6.93 0.22 -4.11
C GLN A 236 -5.42 -0.03 -4.07
N ARG A 237 -4.88 -0.28 -2.87
CA ARG A 237 -3.45 -0.46 -2.63
C ARG A 237 -3.17 -1.65 -1.73
N GLU A 238 -1.97 -2.18 -1.84
CA GLU A 238 -1.42 -3.10 -0.86
C GLU A 238 -0.27 -2.42 -0.11
N TRP A 239 -0.30 -2.56 1.22
CA TRP A 239 0.62 -1.94 2.15
C TRP A 239 1.50 -2.98 2.80
N LEU A 240 2.81 -2.74 2.82
CA LEU A 240 3.76 -3.50 3.62
C LEU A 240 3.92 -2.84 4.99
N ILE A 241 3.62 -3.59 6.04
CA ILE A 241 3.82 -3.09 7.41
C ILE A 241 5.31 -3.17 7.79
N ILE A 242 5.88 -2.03 8.16
CA ILE A 242 7.30 -1.86 8.51
C ILE A 242 7.50 -1.91 10.03
N SER A 243 6.55 -1.37 10.79
CA SER A 243 6.69 -1.15 12.24
C SER A 243 5.45 -1.62 13.02
N GLY A 244 5.67 -2.13 14.23
CA GLY A 244 4.61 -2.66 15.10
C GLY A 244 4.39 -4.17 15.00
N PRO A 245 3.33 -4.71 15.65
CA PRO A 245 3.11 -6.16 15.77
C PRO A 245 2.83 -6.89 14.45
N GLN A 246 2.34 -6.17 13.45
CA GLN A 246 2.02 -6.72 12.12
C GLN A 246 3.20 -6.66 11.14
N ARG A 247 4.39 -6.27 11.61
CA ARG A 247 5.59 -6.08 10.80
C ARG A 247 5.88 -7.25 9.85
N GLY A 248 6.12 -6.92 8.58
CA GLY A 248 6.40 -7.85 7.48
C GLY A 248 5.16 -8.44 6.81
N ARG A 249 3.96 -8.09 7.28
CA ARG A 249 2.69 -8.51 6.69
C ARG A 249 2.20 -7.54 5.63
N ILE A 250 1.34 -8.04 4.75
CA ILE A 250 0.64 -7.27 3.72
C ILE A 250 -0.78 -6.96 4.20
N TRP A 251 -1.20 -5.72 3.98
CA TRP A 251 -2.56 -5.24 4.26
C TRP A 251 -3.18 -4.68 2.99
N SER A 252 -4.46 -4.93 2.79
CA SER A 252 -5.25 -4.39 1.71
C SER A 252 -5.88 -3.07 2.14
N ASP A 253 -5.96 -2.14 1.20
CA ASP A 253 -6.59 -0.83 1.38
C ASP A 253 -7.81 -0.66 0.48
N PRO A 254 -8.99 -1.11 0.95
CA PRO A 254 -10.26 -0.92 0.29
C PRO A 254 -10.96 0.38 0.72
N ARG A 255 -10.25 1.38 1.30
CA ARG A 255 -10.88 2.63 1.76
C ARG A 255 -11.55 3.43 0.65
N ALA A 256 -11.11 3.26 -0.60
CA ALA A 256 -11.78 3.80 -1.77
C ALA A 256 -13.17 3.17 -2.05
N ASP A 257 -13.45 2.02 -1.44
CA ASP A 257 -14.71 1.26 -1.52
C ASP A 257 -15.43 1.23 -0.14
N GLU A 258 -15.21 2.26 0.69
CA GLU A 258 -15.89 2.47 1.99
C GLU A 258 -15.64 1.37 3.05
N ALA A 259 -14.59 0.57 2.87
CA ALA A 259 -14.14 -0.42 3.86
C ALA A 259 -12.78 -0.02 4.47
N ASP A 260 -12.52 -0.44 5.70
CA ASP A 260 -11.25 -0.10 6.35
C ASP A 260 -10.08 -1.00 5.91
N LEU A 261 -8.86 -0.59 6.24
CA LEU A 261 -7.65 -1.38 6.08
C LEU A 261 -7.81 -2.76 6.73
N GLU A 262 -7.43 -3.81 6.00
CA GLU A 262 -7.57 -5.19 6.49
C GLU A 262 -6.32 -6.03 6.20
N PRO A 263 -5.98 -7.01 7.05
CA PRO A 263 -4.86 -7.90 6.78
C PRO A 263 -5.15 -8.76 5.55
N LEU A 264 -4.22 -8.78 4.60
CA LEU A 264 -4.32 -9.68 3.46
C LEU A 264 -4.09 -11.12 3.93
N VAL A 265 -4.99 -12.04 3.56
CA VAL A 265 -4.92 -13.45 3.91
C VAL A 265 -4.94 -14.35 2.66
N ASP A 266 -4.36 -15.54 2.76
CA ASP A 266 -4.52 -16.57 1.73
C ASP A 266 -5.88 -17.26 1.79
N ASP A 267 -6.13 -18.19 0.85
CA ASP A 267 -7.34 -19.01 0.76
C ASP A 267 -7.62 -19.82 2.04
N ALA A 268 -6.62 -20.02 2.91
CA ALA A 268 -6.76 -20.71 4.20
C ALA A 268 -6.92 -19.74 5.39
N GLY A 269 -7.09 -18.44 5.13
CA GLY A 269 -7.23 -17.40 6.14
C GLY A 269 -5.93 -17.06 6.89
N ARG A 270 -4.76 -17.44 6.36
CA ARG A 270 -3.47 -17.15 7.00
C ARG A 270 -2.96 -15.79 6.54
N PRO A 271 -2.48 -14.91 7.45
CA PRO A 271 -1.91 -13.62 7.07
C PRO A 271 -0.76 -13.76 6.07
N MET A 272 -0.75 -12.90 5.06
CA MET A 272 0.30 -12.83 4.05
C MET A 272 1.51 -12.06 4.58
N THR A 273 2.68 -12.67 4.46
CA THR A 273 3.96 -11.97 4.54
C THR A 273 4.36 -11.49 3.14
N PHE A 274 5.28 -10.53 3.06
CA PHE A 274 5.78 -10.04 1.76
C PHE A 274 6.27 -11.19 0.86
N GLY A 275 7.07 -12.10 1.41
CA GLY A 275 7.63 -13.24 0.68
C GLY A 275 6.56 -14.15 0.10
N ARG A 276 5.56 -14.49 0.92
CA ARG A 276 4.44 -15.32 0.48
C ARG A 276 3.59 -14.64 -0.58
N TRP A 277 3.25 -13.38 -0.36
CA TRP A 277 2.48 -12.57 -1.30
C TRP A 277 3.13 -12.54 -2.69
N TYR A 278 4.44 -12.30 -2.76
CA TYR A 278 5.16 -12.28 -4.03
C TYR A 278 5.30 -13.68 -4.66
N LEU A 279 5.74 -14.68 -3.90
CA LEU A 279 6.00 -16.02 -4.44
C LEU A 279 4.73 -16.77 -4.85
N GLU A 280 3.62 -16.56 -4.13
CA GLU A 280 2.32 -17.13 -4.50
C GLU A 280 1.79 -16.51 -5.80
N TRP A 281 1.95 -15.20 -6.01
CA TRP A 281 1.67 -14.57 -7.31
C TRP A 281 2.53 -15.17 -8.41
N LEU A 282 3.85 -15.28 -8.21
CA LEU A 282 4.75 -15.82 -9.21
C LEU A 282 4.34 -17.25 -9.61
N GLY A 283 4.00 -18.10 -8.64
CA GLY A 283 3.50 -19.45 -8.90
C GLY A 283 2.13 -19.47 -9.59
N LYS A 284 1.23 -18.52 -9.28
CA LYS A 284 -0.06 -18.36 -9.98
C LYS A 284 0.17 -17.95 -11.44
N ALA A 285 1.08 -17.01 -11.70
CA ALA A 285 1.46 -16.57 -13.03
C ALA A 285 2.05 -17.71 -13.87
N GLU A 286 2.97 -18.51 -13.31
CA GLU A 286 3.54 -19.68 -14.00
C GLU A 286 2.47 -20.69 -14.42
N ARG A 287 1.49 -20.96 -13.54
CA ARG A 287 0.36 -21.84 -13.87
C ARG A 287 -0.53 -21.25 -14.95
N ALA A 288 -0.80 -19.94 -14.92
CA ALA A 288 -1.64 -19.27 -15.91
C ALA A 288 -1.01 -19.31 -17.30
N VAL A 289 0.30 -19.05 -17.40
CA VAL A 289 1.05 -19.03 -18.66
C VAL A 289 1.41 -20.45 -19.15
N GLY A 290 1.19 -21.48 -18.31
CA GLY A 290 1.50 -22.88 -18.64
C GLY A 290 3.00 -23.19 -18.62
N VAL A 291 3.82 -22.36 -17.96
CA VAL A 291 5.24 -22.63 -17.75
C VAL A 291 5.33 -23.69 -16.66
N ALA A 292 5.62 -24.93 -17.04
CA ALA A 292 5.91 -25.98 -16.07
C ALA A 292 7.12 -25.55 -15.23
N ALA A 293 6.97 -25.55 -13.90
CA ALA A 293 8.04 -25.24 -12.95
C ALA A 293 9.29 -26.07 -13.31
N GLY A 294 10.37 -25.37 -13.67
CA GLY A 294 11.64 -25.99 -14.03
C GLY A 294 12.14 -26.87 -12.87
N ALA A 295 12.42 -28.13 -13.20
CA ALA A 295 12.97 -29.15 -12.31
C ALA A 295 14.43 -28.87 -11.90
#